data_AF-A0A914K757-F1
#
_entry.id   AF-A0A914K757-F1
#
_cell.length_a   1.000
_cell.length_b   1.000
_cell.length_c   1.000
_cell.angle_alpha   90.00
_cell.angle_beta   90.00
_cell.angle_gamma   90.00
#
_symmetry.space_group_name_H-M   'P 1'
#
loop_
_entity.id
_entity.type
_entity.pdbx_description
1 polymer ?
#
loop_
_entity_poly.entity_id
_entity_poly.type
_entity_poly.pdbx_seq_one_letter_code
_entity_poly.pdbx_strand_id
1 'polypeptide(L)'
;MGNIFSKDGMGTKIIEALPGGGYFTAIFHAAAGNAVHAVQAAIAGFGTLAALTLGPVASAIAAAGTASLSAIFEQMGLSDDKKQEAITAAENGKYDRAAEILVKAGSEKVAENSRQLSAESGGFRCLKSVHGTYLCAYDRKWKVGMVPGPARKREKWYVKDWGGKVVFKAIHLRRFLSAHEDGHVHLVDRPQAWETWSPFKNEDGSWSFLSVHNRWLSASEDKSVTTVEKCAASEHFWVE
;
A
#
# COMPACT_ATOMS: atom_id res chain seq x y z
N MET A 1 35.01 -45.35 -4.94
CA MET A 1 35.39 -44.20 -4.10
C MET A 1 35.55 -42.99 -4.99
N GLY A 2 34.91 -41.87 -4.65
CA GLY A 2 35.08 -40.58 -5.35
C GLY A 2 33.79 -40.02 -5.96
N ASN A 3 32.90 -39.48 -5.12
CA ASN A 3 31.97 -38.41 -5.52
C ASN A 3 32.74 -37.10 -5.67
N ILE A 4 32.29 -36.20 -6.56
CA ILE A 4 32.06 -34.77 -6.27
C ILE A 4 31.38 -34.14 -7.51
N PHE A 5 30.22 -33.56 -7.25
CA PHE A 5 29.41 -32.75 -8.15
C PHE A 5 30.21 -31.61 -8.81
N SER A 6 30.10 -31.47 -10.13
CA SER A 6 30.40 -30.21 -10.82
C SER A 6 29.16 -29.32 -10.77
N LYS A 7 29.27 -28.27 -9.96
CA LYS A 7 28.52 -27.01 -10.07
C LYS A 7 29.07 -26.27 -11.29
N ASP A 8 28.19 -25.91 -12.22
CA ASP A 8 28.19 -24.71 -13.06
C ASP A 8 26.92 -24.85 -13.94
N GLY A 9 25.79 -24.24 -13.60
CA GLY A 9 25.64 -22.79 -13.67
C GLY A 9 25.05 -22.36 -15.03
N MET A 10 24.02 -23.06 -15.52
CA MET A 10 23.17 -22.58 -16.62
C MET A 10 21.76 -22.36 -16.10
N GLY A 11 21.30 -21.10 -16.10
CA GLY A 11 19.88 -20.83 -15.83
C GLY A 11 19.50 -19.42 -15.36
N THR A 12 20.21 -18.35 -15.72
CA THR A 12 19.72 -16.98 -15.52
C THR A 12 20.13 -16.06 -16.67
N LYS A 13 19.50 -16.25 -17.83
CA LYS A 13 19.36 -15.22 -18.87
C LYS A 13 17.96 -15.37 -19.47
N ILE A 14 17.37 -14.24 -19.85
CA ILE A 14 15.93 -13.98 -20.12
C ILE A 14 15.29 -13.52 -18.79
N ILE A 15 15.04 -12.24 -18.49
CA ILE A 15 14.26 -11.23 -19.24
C ILE A 15 14.77 -9.81 -18.87
N GLU A 16 15.41 -9.11 -19.80
CA GLU A 16 15.64 -7.65 -19.75
C GLU A 16 15.06 -7.04 -21.02
N ALA A 17 13.73 -6.87 -21.10
CA ALA A 17 13.10 -6.17 -22.23
C ALA A 17 11.63 -5.71 -21.97
N LEU A 18 11.23 -5.49 -20.71
CA LEU A 18 9.93 -4.87 -20.42
C LEU A 18 10.15 -3.56 -19.66
N PRO A 19 9.70 -2.40 -20.20
CA PRO A 19 9.64 -1.16 -19.44
C PRO A 19 8.58 -1.36 -18.35
N GLY A 20 9.04 -1.53 -17.11
CA GLY A 20 8.19 -1.92 -15.97
C GLY A 20 8.89 -2.75 -14.89
N GLY A 21 10.22 -2.79 -14.85
CA GLY A 21 11.03 -3.62 -13.92
C GLY A 21 10.93 -3.27 -12.42
N GLY A 22 9.97 -2.45 -11.99
CA GLY A 22 9.73 -2.11 -10.59
C GLY A 22 8.99 -3.18 -9.77
N TYR A 23 8.50 -4.26 -10.41
CA TYR A 23 7.72 -5.31 -9.71
C TYR A 23 8.55 -6.27 -8.85
N PHE A 24 9.88 -6.35 -9.06
CA PHE A 24 10.72 -7.31 -8.35
C PHE A 24 11.27 -6.82 -7.01
N THR A 25 11.34 -5.49 -6.78
CA THR A 25 11.91 -4.94 -5.54
C THR A 25 11.04 -5.23 -4.32
N ALA A 26 9.72 -5.23 -4.47
CA ALA A 26 8.78 -5.56 -3.39
C ALA A 26 9.02 -6.96 -2.77
N ILE A 27 9.54 -7.90 -3.56
CA ILE A 27 9.77 -9.29 -3.16
C ILE A 27 11.08 -9.43 -2.36
N PHE A 28 12.11 -8.68 -2.74
CA PHE A 28 13.37 -8.65 -1.98
C PHE A 28 13.25 -7.90 -0.65
N HIS A 29 12.22 -7.08 -0.46
CA HIS A 29 11.96 -6.39 0.81
C HIS A 29 11.41 -7.29 1.92
N ALA A 30 10.83 -8.45 1.60
CA ALA A 30 10.43 -9.45 2.60
C ALA A 30 11.64 -9.94 3.42
N ALA A 31 12.84 -9.95 2.82
CA ALA A 31 14.09 -10.31 3.48
C ALA A 31 14.68 -9.19 4.37
N ALA A 32 14.15 -7.96 4.30
CA ALA A 32 14.72 -6.77 4.94
C ALA A 32 13.82 -6.11 6.02
N GLY A 33 12.76 -6.80 6.48
CA GLY A 33 12.21 -6.54 7.82
C GLY A 33 10.75 -6.07 7.97
N ASN A 34 9.86 -6.22 6.97
CA ASN A 34 8.42 -6.12 7.24
C ASN A 34 7.57 -6.89 6.21
N ALA A 35 7.29 -8.17 6.48
CA ALA A 35 6.49 -9.04 5.62
C ALA A 35 5.06 -8.50 5.36
N VAL A 36 4.50 -7.75 6.32
CA VAL A 36 3.16 -7.18 6.20
C VAL A 36 3.10 -6.12 5.11
N HIS A 37 4.11 -5.24 5.03
CA HIS A 37 4.15 -4.22 3.98
C HIS A 37 4.33 -4.82 2.58
N ALA A 38 5.10 -5.90 2.46
CA ALA A 38 5.24 -6.63 1.19
C ALA A 38 3.89 -7.23 0.76
N VAL A 39 3.12 -7.77 1.72
CA VAL A 39 1.77 -8.27 1.47
C VAL A 39 0.79 -7.14 1.15
N GLN A 40 0.85 -6.00 1.85
CA GLN A 40 0.03 -4.82 1.54
C GLN A 40 0.32 -4.27 0.14
N ALA A 41 1.59 -4.25 -0.27
CA ALA A 41 1.98 -3.89 -1.63
C ALA A 41 1.43 -4.87 -2.67
N ALA A 42 1.50 -6.17 -2.41
CA ALA A 42 0.82 -7.16 -3.22
C ALA A 42 -0.69 -6.84 -3.31
N ILE A 43 -1.39 -6.74 -2.19
CA ILE A 43 -2.84 -6.46 -2.14
C ILE A 43 -3.21 -5.17 -2.91
N ALA A 44 -2.44 -4.09 -2.74
CA ALA A 44 -2.68 -2.81 -3.41
C ALA A 44 -2.41 -2.82 -4.92
N GLY A 45 -1.40 -3.59 -5.36
CA GLY A 45 -1.03 -3.74 -6.78
C GLY A 45 -2.04 -4.58 -7.57
N PHE A 46 -2.73 -5.53 -6.92
CA PHE A 46 -3.55 -6.55 -7.59
C PHE A 46 -5.03 -6.17 -7.81
N GLY A 47 -5.38 -4.89 -7.68
CA GLY A 47 -6.74 -4.37 -7.98
C GLY A 47 -7.21 -4.56 -9.44
N THR A 48 -6.37 -5.11 -10.33
CA THR A 48 -6.79 -5.65 -11.63
C THR A 48 -6.48 -7.15 -11.67
N LEU A 49 -7.53 -7.96 -11.53
CA LEU A 49 -7.55 -9.44 -11.47
C LEU A 49 -6.81 -10.19 -12.60
N ALA A 50 -6.22 -9.51 -13.59
CA ALA A 50 -5.77 -10.12 -14.83
C ALA A 50 -4.30 -10.60 -14.85
N ALA A 51 -3.46 -10.25 -13.85
CA ALA A 51 -2.04 -10.62 -13.86
C ALA A 51 -1.50 -10.88 -12.45
N LEU A 52 -2.05 -11.87 -11.75
CA LEU A 52 -1.49 -12.35 -10.49
C LEU A 52 -0.31 -13.29 -10.75
N THR A 53 0.88 -12.92 -10.30
CA THR A 53 1.89 -13.92 -9.91
C THR A 53 1.74 -14.11 -8.40
N LEU A 54 1.02 -15.15 -7.98
CA LEU A 54 0.88 -15.51 -6.55
C LEU A 54 2.19 -16.01 -5.95
N GLY A 55 3.13 -16.42 -6.80
CA GLY A 55 4.42 -17.02 -6.44
C GLY A 55 5.20 -16.27 -5.36
N PRO A 56 5.33 -14.93 -5.38
CA PRO A 56 6.06 -14.21 -4.34
C PRO A 56 5.38 -14.24 -2.97
N VAL A 57 4.05 -14.11 -2.94
CA VAL A 57 3.29 -14.19 -1.69
C VAL A 57 3.32 -15.61 -1.15
N ALA A 58 3.13 -16.62 -2.02
CA ALA A 58 3.22 -18.03 -1.65
C ALA A 58 4.62 -18.39 -1.12
N SER A 59 5.69 -17.88 -1.76
CA SER A 59 7.07 -18.07 -1.30
C SER A 59 7.33 -17.40 0.05
N ALA A 60 6.80 -16.21 0.27
CA ALA A 60 6.91 -15.52 1.55
C ALA A 60 6.17 -16.29 2.67
N ILE A 61 4.98 -16.82 2.40
CA ILE A 61 4.24 -17.66 3.35
C ILE A 61 5.01 -18.95 3.65
N ALA A 62 5.56 -19.60 2.62
CA ALA A 62 6.36 -20.81 2.79
C ALA A 62 7.63 -20.57 3.63
N ALA A 63 8.30 -19.44 3.43
CA ALA A 63 9.52 -19.09 4.16
C ALA A 63 9.26 -18.64 5.61
N ALA A 64 8.18 -17.88 5.83
CA ALA A 64 7.88 -17.27 7.13
C ALA A 64 7.03 -18.17 8.05
N GLY A 65 6.29 -19.13 7.46
CA GLY A 65 5.42 -20.03 8.18
C GLY A 65 4.09 -19.41 8.63
N THR A 66 3.29 -20.20 9.35
CA THR A 66 1.90 -19.85 9.74
C THR A 66 1.81 -18.77 10.81
N ALA A 67 2.82 -18.63 11.67
CA ALA A 67 2.87 -17.57 12.68
C ALA A 67 2.92 -16.17 12.03
N SER A 68 3.71 -16.00 10.98
CA SER A 68 3.74 -14.75 10.22
C SER A 68 2.44 -14.49 9.48
N LEU A 69 1.79 -15.54 8.96
CA LEU A 69 0.46 -15.41 8.35
C LEU A 69 -0.57 -14.91 9.37
N SER A 70 -0.58 -15.47 10.59
CA SER A 70 -1.45 -15.01 11.68
C SER A 70 -1.26 -13.52 11.98
N ALA A 71 -0.01 -13.08 12.13
CA ALA A 71 0.32 -11.69 12.42
C ALA A 71 -0.11 -10.74 11.28
N ILE A 72 0.02 -11.16 10.02
CA ILE A 72 -0.46 -10.38 8.87
C ILE A 72 -1.97 -10.19 8.94
N PHE A 73 -2.74 -11.25 9.20
CA PHE A 73 -4.20 -11.16 9.29
C PHE A 73 -4.65 -10.23 10.43
N GLU A 74 -4.00 -10.34 11.59
CA GLU A 74 -4.25 -9.48 12.75
C GLU A 74 -3.97 -8.01 12.43
N GLN A 75 -2.76 -7.70 11.94
CA GLN A 75 -2.36 -6.33 11.64
C GLN A 75 -3.23 -5.68 10.54
N MET A 76 -3.75 -6.50 9.62
CA MET A 76 -4.65 -6.02 8.56
C MET A 76 -6.12 -5.97 8.99
N GLY A 77 -6.46 -6.42 10.20
CA GLY A 77 -7.84 -6.50 10.70
C GLY A 77 -8.73 -7.37 9.81
N LEU A 78 -8.18 -8.47 9.30
CA LEU A 78 -8.89 -9.45 8.48
C LEU A 78 -9.67 -10.44 9.36
N SER A 79 -10.72 -11.07 8.81
CA SER A 79 -11.57 -11.98 9.59
C SER A 79 -10.86 -13.26 10.03
N ASP A 80 -11.19 -13.72 11.23
CA ASP A 80 -10.65 -14.95 11.81
C ASP A 80 -10.96 -16.20 10.97
N ASP A 81 -12.14 -16.24 10.33
CA ASP A 81 -12.50 -17.35 9.44
C ASP A 81 -11.53 -17.46 8.24
N LYS A 82 -11.18 -16.32 7.63
CA LYS A 82 -10.25 -16.29 6.48
C LYS A 82 -8.82 -16.57 6.90
N LYS A 83 -8.45 -16.10 8.10
CA LYS A 83 -7.17 -16.42 8.74
C LYS A 83 -7.03 -17.92 8.93
N GLN A 84 -8.04 -18.57 9.53
CA GLN A 84 -8.02 -20.01 9.78
C GLN A 84 -7.99 -20.82 8.47
N GLU A 85 -8.77 -20.42 7.46
CA GLU A 85 -8.75 -21.05 6.13
C GLU A 85 -7.35 -20.98 5.49
N ALA A 86 -6.69 -19.82 5.57
CA ALA A 86 -5.35 -19.61 5.01
C ALA A 86 -4.27 -20.38 5.78
N ILE A 87 -4.34 -20.40 7.12
CA ILE A 87 -3.42 -21.18 7.97
C ILE A 87 -3.55 -22.67 7.66
N THR A 88 -4.77 -23.21 7.65
CA THR A 88 -4.98 -24.63 7.32
C THR A 88 -4.51 -24.97 5.91
N ALA A 89 -4.65 -24.07 4.93
CA ALA A 89 -4.07 -24.28 3.61
C ALA A 89 -2.53 -24.36 3.65
N ALA A 90 -1.87 -23.45 4.37
CA ALA A 90 -0.43 -23.42 4.52
C ALA A 90 0.13 -24.63 5.28
N GLU A 91 -0.54 -25.09 6.35
CA GLU A 91 -0.18 -26.31 7.11
C GLU A 91 -0.22 -27.57 6.24
N ASN A 92 -1.11 -27.60 5.24
CA ASN A 92 -1.21 -28.67 4.25
C ASN A 92 -0.25 -28.49 3.06
N GLY A 93 0.71 -27.56 3.14
CA GLY A 93 1.67 -27.25 2.07
C GLY A 93 1.06 -26.56 0.86
N LYS A 94 -0.19 -26.08 0.93
CA LYS A 94 -0.91 -25.41 -0.16
C LYS A 94 -0.69 -23.90 -0.11
N TYR A 95 0.56 -23.46 -0.28
CA TYR A 95 0.94 -22.05 -0.12
C TYR A 95 0.30 -21.11 -1.14
N ASP A 96 0.11 -21.55 -2.38
CA ASP A 96 -0.60 -20.75 -3.40
C ASP A 96 -2.04 -20.47 -2.96
N ARG A 97 -2.71 -21.48 -2.40
CA ARG A 97 -4.07 -21.32 -1.88
C ARG A 97 -4.11 -20.37 -0.69
N ALA A 98 -3.15 -20.47 0.23
CA ALA A 98 -3.04 -19.54 1.35
C ALA A 98 -2.82 -18.09 0.86
N ALA A 99 -1.97 -17.90 -0.16
CA ALA A 99 -1.73 -16.61 -0.80
C ALA A 99 -2.99 -16.05 -1.47
N GLU A 100 -3.76 -16.87 -2.19
CA GLU A 100 -5.04 -16.46 -2.78
C GLU A 100 -6.03 -15.95 -1.73
N ILE A 101 -6.19 -16.69 -0.63
CA ILE A 101 -7.11 -16.34 0.45
C ILE A 101 -6.69 -15.00 1.05
N LEU A 102 -5.41 -14.83 1.35
CA LEU A 102 -4.84 -13.61 1.90
C LEU A 102 -5.04 -12.41 0.96
N VAL A 103 -4.66 -12.54 -0.32
CA VAL A 103 -4.78 -11.45 -1.31
C VAL A 103 -6.25 -11.07 -1.51
N LYS A 104 -7.15 -12.05 -1.57
CA LYS A 104 -8.59 -11.81 -1.72
C LYS A 104 -9.16 -11.08 -0.50
N ALA A 105 -8.93 -11.60 0.70
CA ALA A 105 -9.41 -10.99 1.94
C ALA A 105 -8.85 -9.57 2.13
N GLY A 106 -7.57 -9.38 1.83
CA GLY A 106 -6.92 -8.09 1.83
C GLY A 106 -7.55 -7.09 0.85
N SER A 107 -7.83 -7.51 -0.37
CA SER A 107 -8.45 -6.66 -1.40
C SER A 107 -9.86 -6.25 -1.01
N GLU A 108 -10.64 -7.19 -0.46
CA GLU A 108 -11.97 -6.91 0.10
C GLU A 108 -11.90 -5.88 1.23
N LYS A 109 -10.88 -5.99 2.10
CA LYS A 109 -10.65 -5.05 3.21
C LYS A 109 -10.28 -3.65 2.71
N VAL A 110 -9.39 -3.54 1.73
CA VAL A 110 -9.03 -2.23 1.13
C VAL A 110 -10.26 -1.57 0.46
N ALA A 111 -11.13 -2.36 -0.16
CA ALA A 111 -12.37 -1.85 -0.73
C ALA A 111 -13.36 -1.38 0.36
N GLU A 112 -13.49 -2.11 1.47
CA GLU A 112 -14.26 -1.69 2.64
C GLU A 112 -13.72 -0.37 3.22
N ASN A 113 -12.42 -0.29 3.44
CA ASN A 113 -11.70 0.90 3.89
C ASN A 113 -11.98 2.12 3.01
N SER A 114 -11.96 1.94 1.68
CA SER A 114 -12.26 2.99 0.71
C SER A 114 -13.70 3.49 0.82
N ARG A 115 -14.66 2.57 1.01
CA ARG A 115 -16.06 2.93 1.27
C ARG A 115 -16.19 3.70 2.57
N GLN A 116 -15.56 3.26 3.65
CA GLN A 116 -15.59 3.95 4.94
C GLN A 116 -15.05 5.38 4.82
N LEU A 117 -13.86 5.55 4.22
CA LEU A 117 -13.23 6.85 4.04
C LEU A 117 -14.04 7.81 3.16
N SER A 118 -14.72 7.29 2.14
CA SER A 118 -15.54 8.13 1.25
C SER A 118 -16.92 8.46 1.82
N ALA A 119 -17.48 7.59 2.68
CA ALA A 119 -18.86 7.71 3.17
C ALA A 119 -19.00 8.65 4.38
N GLU A 120 -18.06 8.67 5.33
CA GLU A 120 -18.22 9.55 6.50
C GLU A 120 -18.12 11.04 6.04
N SER A 121 -18.70 12.00 6.78
CA SER A 121 -18.64 13.47 6.55
C SER A 121 -18.85 13.98 5.10
N GLY A 122 -19.64 13.27 4.27
CA GLY A 122 -19.87 13.66 2.88
C GLY A 122 -18.61 13.67 2.00
N GLY A 123 -17.60 12.88 2.38
CA GLY A 123 -16.32 12.76 1.68
C GLY A 123 -15.28 13.84 2.03
N PHE A 124 -15.59 14.85 2.86
CA PHE A 124 -14.59 15.85 3.24
C PHE A 124 -13.77 15.40 4.45
N ARG A 125 -12.44 15.45 4.35
CA ARG A 125 -11.50 15.06 5.40
C ARG A 125 -10.29 15.97 5.50
N CYS A 126 -9.68 16.00 6.66
CA CYS A 126 -8.33 16.50 6.88
C CYS A 126 -7.43 15.31 7.19
N LEU A 127 -6.22 15.28 6.61
CA LEU A 127 -5.23 14.25 6.90
C LEU A 127 -4.17 14.84 7.82
N LYS A 128 -4.20 14.47 9.09
CA LYS A 128 -3.26 14.94 10.11
C LYS A 128 -2.15 13.92 10.30
N SER A 129 -0.89 14.34 10.19
CA SER A 129 0.26 13.48 10.46
C SER A 129 0.52 13.29 11.95
N VAL A 130 1.41 12.35 12.28
CA VAL A 130 1.94 12.16 13.64
C VAL A 130 2.61 13.42 14.21
N HIS A 131 3.08 14.32 13.35
CA HIS A 131 3.73 15.58 13.72
C HIS A 131 2.71 16.70 14.03
N GLY A 132 1.42 16.39 14.10
CA GLY A 132 0.36 17.38 14.38
C GLY A 132 0.15 18.40 13.26
N THR A 133 0.60 18.09 12.04
CA THR A 133 0.45 18.94 10.85
C THR A 133 -0.53 18.33 9.86
N TYR A 134 -1.18 19.14 9.04
CA TYR A 134 -2.20 18.70 8.08
C TYR A 134 -1.69 18.75 6.65
N LEU A 135 -2.09 17.76 5.86
CA LEU A 135 -1.82 17.72 4.42
C LEU A 135 -2.52 18.88 3.71
N CYS A 136 -1.77 19.71 3.00
CA CYS A 136 -2.25 20.93 2.38
C CYS A 136 -1.85 21.02 0.91
N ALA A 137 -2.81 21.42 0.08
CA ALA A 137 -2.58 21.72 -1.33
C ALA A 137 -2.26 23.21 -1.53
N TYR A 138 -1.25 23.51 -2.34
CA TYR A 138 -0.83 24.87 -2.67
C TYR A 138 -1.02 25.16 -4.15
N ASP A 139 -1.62 26.32 -4.44
CA ASP A 139 -1.83 26.78 -5.81
C ASP A 139 -0.50 27.03 -6.55
N ARG A 140 0.45 27.67 -5.85
CA ARG A 140 1.76 28.00 -6.42
C ARG A 140 2.54 26.72 -6.70
N LYS A 141 2.79 26.47 -7.99
CA LYS A 141 3.59 25.35 -8.51
C LYS A 141 3.00 23.95 -8.24
N TRP A 142 1.69 23.87 -7.96
CA TRP A 142 0.95 22.60 -7.84
C TRP A 142 1.55 21.66 -6.78
N LYS A 143 1.98 22.27 -5.66
CA LYS A 143 2.70 21.60 -4.59
C LYS A 143 1.76 21.08 -3.51
N VAL A 144 2.23 20.07 -2.81
CA VAL A 144 1.64 19.55 -1.59
C VAL A 144 2.67 19.68 -0.48
N GLY A 145 2.20 19.94 0.74
CA GLY A 145 3.07 20.04 1.91
C GLY A 145 2.25 19.91 3.19
N MET A 146 2.93 19.92 4.33
CA MET A 146 2.28 19.87 5.63
C MET A 146 2.19 21.25 6.25
N VAL A 147 1.11 21.54 6.98
CA VAL A 147 0.93 22.82 7.69
C VAL A 147 0.57 22.62 9.16
N PRO A 148 1.15 23.40 10.09
CA PRO A 148 0.75 23.37 11.48
C PRO A 148 -0.55 24.16 11.71
N GLY A 149 -1.18 23.91 12.85
CA GLY A 149 -2.38 24.64 13.30
C GLY A 149 -3.69 23.98 12.87
N PRO A 150 -4.85 24.60 13.18
CA PRO A 150 -6.15 23.99 12.89
C PRO A 150 -6.38 23.88 11.39
N ALA A 151 -6.99 22.78 10.95
CA ALA A 151 -7.33 22.56 9.55
C ALA A 151 -8.25 23.68 9.02
N ARG A 152 -7.84 24.35 7.94
CA ARG A 152 -8.62 25.36 7.24
C ARG A 152 -9.11 24.78 5.91
N LYS A 153 -9.58 25.64 5.01
CA LYS A 153 -10.13 25.21 3.72
C LYS A 153 -9.10 24.53 2.80
N ARG A 154 -7.79 24.78 2.97
CA ARG A 154 -6.74 24.26 2.08
C ARG A 154 -6.27 22.86 2.47
N GLU A 155 -6.52 22.50 3.72
CA GLU A 155 -6.19 21.23 4.36
C GLU A 155 -7.34 20.23 4.23
N LYS A 156 -8.48 20.67 3.69
CA LYS A 156 -9.65 19.84 3.42
C LYS A 156 -9.56 19.20 2.04
N TRP A 157 -9.68 17.88 2.03
CA TRP A 157 -9.67 17.02 0.86
C TRP A 157 -11.04 16.38 0.71
N TYR A 158 -11.50 16.27 -0.52
CA TYR A 158 -12.62 15.42 -0.87
C TYR A 158 -12.08 14.03 -1.24
N VAL A 159 -12.34 13.06 -0.37
CA VAL A 159 -11.96 11.65 -0.51
C VAL A 159 -13.10 10.92 -1.21
N LYS A 160 -12.83 10.35 -2.38
CA LYS A 160 -13.82 9.65 -3.19
C LYS A 160 -13.38 8.21 -3.41
N ASP A 161 -14.29 7.25 -3.22
CA ASP A 161 -14.11 5.87 -3.66
C ASP A 161 -13.98 5.83 -5.20
N TRP A 162 -12.94 5.15 -5.64
CA TRP A 162 -12.59 4.95 -7.03
C TRP A 162 -12.32 3.47 -7.29
N GLY A 163 -13.35 2.65 -7.11
CA GLY A 163 -13.29 1.22 -7.41
C GLY A 163 -12.52 0.43 -6.35
N GLY A 164 -12.76 0.70 -5.07
CA GLY A 164 -12.07 0.05 -3.96
C GLY A 164 -10.71 0.66 -3.63
N LYS A 165 -10.40 1.81 -4.24
CA LYS A 165 -9.30 2.71 -3.87
C LYS A 165 -9.87 4.09 -3.59
N VAL A 166 -9.03 5.05 -3.20
CA VAL A 166 -9.45 6.43 -3.01
C VAL A 166 -8.65 7.41 -3.87
N VAL A 167 -9.30 8.51 -4.23
CA VAL A 167 -8.65 9.70 -4.78
C VAL A 167 -8.87 10.88 -3.82
N PHE A 168 -7.82 11.67 -3.61
CA PHE A 168 -7.88 12.88 -2.79
C PHE A 168 -7.98 14.11 -3.70
N LYS A 169 -9.09 14.82 -3.63
CA LYS A 169 -9.31 16.06 -4.39
C LYS A 169 -9.23 17.28 -3.49
N ALA A 170 -8.25 18.15 -3.72
CA ALA A 170 -8.15 19.44 -3.06
C ALA A 170 -9.36 20.32 -3.42
N ILE A 171 -10.18 20.68 -2.43
CA ILE A 171 -11.46 21.37 -2.67
C ILE A 171 -11.26 22.69 -3.40
N HIS A 172 -10.26 23.47 -2.96
CA HIS A 172 -10.05 24.83 -3.43
C HIS A 172 -9.40 24.92 -4.81
N LEU A 173 -8.65 23.88 -5.23
CA LEU A 173 -7.99 23.84 -6.55
C LEU A 173 -8.70 22.93 -7.54
N ARG A 174 -9.62 22.08 -7.07
CA ARG A 174 -10.26 21.00 -7.84
C ARG A 174 -9.26 20.02 -8.47
N ARG A 175 -8.05 19.93 -7.91
CA ARG A 175 -6.95 19.04 -8.33
C ARG A 175 -6.83 17.81 -7.44
N PHE A 176 -6.11 16.81 -7.91
CA PHE A 176 -5.98 15.50 -7.28
C PHE A 176 -4.55 15.26 -6.80
N LEU A 177 -4.42 14.60 -5.65
CA LEU A 177 -3.14 14.17 -5.11
C LEU A 177 -2.56 13.04 -5.97
N SER A 178 -1.37 13.27 -6.51
CA SER A 178 -0.65 12.30 -7.35
C SER A 178 0.71 11.98 -6.75
N ALA A 179 1.10 10.71 -6.82
CA ALA A 179 2.44 10.25 -6.50
C ALA A 179 3.16 9.88 -7.79
N HIS A 180 4.43 10.21 -7.85
CA HIS A 180 5.32 9.83 -8.94
C HIS A 180 6.26 8.70 -8.49
N GLU A 181 6.82 7.96 -9.45
CA GLU A 181 7.67 6.79 -9.20
C GLU A 181 8.96 7.14 -8.43
N ASP A 182 9.49 8.35 -8.62
CA ASP A 182 10.67 8.87 -7.91
C ASP A 182 10.40 9.30 -6.46
N GLY A 183 9.17 9.15 -5.99
CA GLY A 183 8.76 9.50 -4.64
C GLY A 183 8.17 10.90 -4.49
N HIS A 184 8.16 11.73 -5.53
CA HIS A 184 7.57 13.06 -5.44
C HIS A 184 6.03 13.01 -5.40
N VAL A 185 5.44 13.91 -4.61
CA VAL A 185 3.99 14.08 -4.48
C VAL A 185 3.60 15.47 -4.98
N HIS A 186 2.62 15.53 -5.88
CA HIS A 186 2.18 16.76 -6.51
C HIS A 186 0.68 16.73 -6.81
N LEU A 187 0.18 17.78 -7.47
CA LEU A 187 -1.22 17.90 -7.86
C LEU A 187 -1.40 17.80 -9.37
N VAL A 188 -2.45 17.09 -9.80
CA VAL A 188 -2.85 16.98 -11.21
C VAL A 188 -4.30 17.41 -11.43
N ASP A 189 -4.64 17.78 -12.67
CA ASP A 189 -5.98 18.28 -13.01
C ASP A 189 -7.03 17.18 -13.15
N ARG A 190 -6.64 15.98 -13.58
CA ARG A 190 -7.55 14.84 -13.82
C ARG A 190 -6.94 13.58 -13.20
N PRO A 191 -7.71 12.82 -12.39
CA PRO A 191 -7.22 11.58 -11.85
C PRO A 191 -7.31 10.51 -12.94
N GLN A 192 -6.24 9.75 -13.08
CA GLN A 192 -6.20 8.49 -13.80
C GLN A 192 -6.01 7.36 -12.80
N ALA A 193 -5.82 6.13 -13.30
CA ALA A 193 -5.59 4.98 -12.43
C ALA A 193 -4.37 5.18 -11.50
N TRP A 194 -3.37 5.95 -11.93
CA TRP A 194 -2.15 6.19 -11.16
C TRP A 194 -2.27 7.29 -10.07
N GLU A 195 -3.35 8.07 -10.04
CA GLU A 195 -3.69 8.98 -8.93
C GLU A 195 -4.47 8.31 -7.78
N THR A 196 -4.62 6.99 -7.82
CA THR A 196 -5.37 6.26 -6.81
C THR A 196 -4.47 5.80 -5.67
N TRP A 197 -5.05 5.78 -4.47
CA TRP A 197 -4.39 5.39 -3.24
C TRP A 197 -5.13 4.23 -2.62
N SER A 198 -4.39 3.22 -2.15
CA SER A 198 -4.97 2.10 -1.41
C SER A 198 -4.94 2.44 0.08
N PRO A 199 -6.10 2.64 0.73
CA PRO A 199 -6.14 3.00 2.13
C PRO A 199 -6.06 1.78 3.04
N PHE A 200 -5.16 1.83 4.01
CA PHE A 200 -5.00 0.84 5.06
C PHE A 200 -5.30 1.49 6.40
N LYS A 201 -6.24 0.91 7.14
CA LYS A 201 -6.57 1.34 8.50
C LYS A 201 -5.68 0.57 9.47
N ASN A 202 -5.00 1.30 10.36
CA ASN A 202 -4.08 0.76 11.35
C ASN A 202 -4.82 0.47 12.67
N GLU A 203 -4.22 -0.35 13.53
CA GLU A 203 -4.79 -0.73 14.84
C GLU A 203 -4.98 0.47 15.78
N ASP A 204 -4.11 1.48 15.68
CA ASP A 204 -4.19 2.73 16.44
C ASP A 204 -5.27 3.70 15.93
N GLY A 205 -6.05 3.29 14.90
CA GLY A 205 -7.08 4.09 14.26
C GLY A 205 -6.55 5.10 13.23
N SER A 206 -5.24 5.21 13.06
CA SER A 206 -4.63 5.97 11.97
C SER A 206 -4.79 5.25 10.63
N TRP A 207 -4.40 5.93 9.56
CA TRP A 207 -4.48 5.45 8.19
C TRP A 207 -3.13 5.59 7.50
N SER A 208 -2.82 4.62 6.65
CA SER A 208 -1.67 4.67 5.75
C SER A 208 -2.14 4.54 4.30
N PHE A 209 -1.51 5.28 3.39
CA PHE A 209 -1.96 5.37 2.01
C PHE A 209 -0.85 4.92 1.06
N LEU A 210 -1.11 3.83 0.34
CA LEU A 210 -0.16 3.27 -0.60
C LEU A 210 -0.48 3.71 -2.03
N SER A 211 0.48 4.34 -2.69
CA SER A 211 0.37 4.73 -4.10
C SER A 211 0.43 3.51 -5.03
N VAL A 212 0.08 3.71 -6.30
CA VAL A 212 0.24 2.67 -7.34
C VAL A 212 1.69 2.26 -7.59
N HIS A 213 2.65 3.09 -7.16
CA HIS A 213 4.08 2.85 -7.31
C HIS A 213 4.67 2.03 -6.14
N ASN A 214 3.81 1.42 -5.29
CA ASN A 214 4.21 0.69 -4.09
C ASN A 214 5.01 1.55 -3.09
N ARG A 215 4.66 2.84 -2.98
CA ARG A 215 5.26 3.78 -2.02
C ARG A 215 4.20 4.42 -1.13
N TRP A 216 4.46 4.46 0.16
CA TRP A 216 3.59 5.00 1.20
C TRP A 216 3.66 6.52 1.24
N LEU A 217 2.53 7.20 1.32
CA LEU A 217 2.47 8.64 1.58
C LEU A 217 3.15 8.94 2.91
N SER A 218 4.11 9.87 2.90
CA SER A 218 4.91 10.25 4.07
C SER A 218 4.81 11.74 4.32
N ALA A 219 4.65 12.09 5.60
CA ALA A 219 4.72 13.44 6.11
C ALA A 219 5.91 13.56 7.05
N SER A 220 6.92 14.33 6.63
CA SER A 220 8.13 14.56 7.42
C SER A 220 8.00 15.77 8.35
N GLU A 221 8.85 15.81 9.37
CA GLU A 221 8.88 16.88 10.38
C GLU A 221 9.23 18.26 9.77
N ASP A 222 10.05 18.27 8.71
CA ASP A 222 10.38 19.47 7.92
C ASP A 222 9.21 19.98 7.05
N LYS A 223 8.03 19.33 7.17
CA LYS A 223 6.78 19.63 6.48
C LYS A 223 6.76 19.27 5.00
N SER A 224 7.76 18.53 4.52
CA SER A 224 7.72 17.94 3.19
C SER A 224 6.70 16.79 3.11
N VAL A 225 6.24 16.53 1.88
CA VAL A 225 5.37 15.40 1.57
C VAL A 225 5.99 14.65 0.43
N THR A 226 6.24 13.36 0.64
CA THR A 226 6.86 12.46 -0.33
C THR A 226 6.20 11.10 -0.26
N THR A 227 6.71 10.13 -1.03
CA THR A 227 6.40 8.72 -0.79
C THR A 227 7.66 7.90 -0.54
N VAL A 228 7.56 6.96 0.40
CA VAL A 228 8.67 6.11 0.87
C VAL A 228 8.31 4.64 0.73
N GLU A 229 9.32 3.77 0.71
CA GLU A 229 9.12 2.33 0.55
C GLU A 229 8.64 1.65 1.84
N LYS A 230 9.00 2.20 2.99
CA LYS A 230 8.69 1.62 4.31
C LYS A 230 7.62 2.45 5.01
N CYS A 231 6.54 1.81 5.43
CA CYS A 231 5.56 2.43 6.31
C CYS A 231 6.10 2.45 7.75
N ALA A 232 6.21 3.62 8.34
CA ALA A 232 6.53 3.84 9.74
C ALA A 232 5.61 4.94 10.27
N ALA A 233 5.92 5.50 11.45
CA ALA A 233 5.06 6.49 12.09
C ALA A 233 4.80 7.74 11.24
N SER A 234 5.72 8.13 10.35
CA SER A 234 5.54 9.32 9.48
C SER A 234 4.57 9.09 8.31
N GLU A 235 4.18 7.83 8.08
CA GLU A 235 3.23 7.41 7.05
C GLU A 235 1.84 7.12 7.65
N HIS A 236 1.65 7.45 8.94
CA HIS A 236 0.38 7.35 9.65
C HIS A 236 -0.33 8.70 9.67
N PHE A 237 -1.62 8.69 9.33
CA PHE A 237 -2.47 9.86 9.29
C PHE A 237 -3.77 9.63 10.04
N TRP A 238 -4.15 10.59 10.86
CA TRP A 238 -5.49 10.65 11.44
C TRP A 238 -6.40 11.39 10.46
N VAL A 239 -7.52 10.74 10.15
CA VAL A 239 -8.52 11.24 9.22
C VAL A 239 -9.62 11.91 10.06
N GLU A 240 -9.68 13.23 10.00
CA GLU A 240 -10.61 14.10 10.75
C GLU A 240 -11.69 14.71 9.84
#